data_AF-A0A952PN54-F1
#
_entry.id   AF-A0A952PN54-F1
#
_cell.length_a   1.000
_cell.length_b   1.000
_cell.length_c   1.000
_cell.angle_alpha   90.00
_cell.angle_beta   90.00
_cell.angle_gamma   90.00
#
_symmetry.space_group_name_H-M   'P 1'
#
loop_
_entity.id
_entity.type
_entity.pdbx_description
1 polymer ?
#
loop_
_entity_poly.entity_id
_entity_poly.type
_entity_poly.pdbx_seq_one_letter_code
_entity_poly.pdbx_strand_id
1 'polypeptide(L)'
;MLVTTKKADSKSNRSMATLAVLFVASLVSAPSPALAASSTDKPDAVIQRISQQQDISPQGRAYYLLELAYRVTFGSGGLTDLQNLYGRAFVEPKLVLSKSERGANATGLSTWVKDISDQFGSERYQFSERIKAEPGSFSVEERKALGLKATEDAVALLSEAPENPKKIALMYIAARMFQRVGNVASAQKCLQYVEKVTKACETNQAHSEEEVEAIALVLNAMANDIIQVVIPFYNPADMDEWAQAQPHVKPFSAEEFEKAQNLKLRAVALLDRFPSDNQDRRMAHRNLVLWYTRLDKPSLADKAKLVFFELVGAEDDSLLYPQSAGCGHLVWWQVKKLTLRGACGMG
;
A
#
# COMPACT_ATOMS: atom_id res chain seq x y z
N MET A 1 -66.00 -7.72 -48.30
CA MET A 1 -66.78 -7.23 -47.13
C MET A 1 -65.87 -6.34 -46.31
N LEU A 2 -66.36 -5.14 -45.99
CA LEU A 2 -65.64 -4.09 -45.26
C LEU A 2 -65.23 -4.53 -43.85
N VAL A 3 -64.00 -4.21 -43.44
CA VAL A 3 -63.73 -3.63 -42.12
C VAL A 3 -62.62 -2.58 -42.28
N THR A 4 -63.01 -1.33 -42.09
CA THR A 4 -62.14 -0.17 -41.87
C THR A 4 -61.65 -0.13 -40.43
N THR A 5 -60.36 0.07 -40.19
CA THR A 5 -59.85 0.53 -38.89
C THR A 5 -58.91 1.73 -39.06
N LYS A 6 -59.49 2.89 -38.71
CA LYS A 6 -58.94 4.08 -38.05
C LYS A 6 -57.43 4.38 -38.18
N LYS A 7 -57.16 5.51 -38.84
CA LYS A 7 -56.05 6.42 -38.52
C LYS A 7 -56.13 6.84 -37.04
N ALA A 8 -55.02 6.70 -36.33
CA ALA A 8 -54.74 7.41 -35.08
C ALA A 8 -53.56 8.37 -35.30
N ASP A 9 -53.61 9.47 -34.57
CA ASP A 9 -52.94 10.75 -34.78
C ASP A 9 -51.41 10.73 -34.85
N SER A 10 -50.85 11.30 -35.92
CA SER A 10 -49.40 11.54 -36.11
C SER A 10 -48.93 12.91 -35.59
N LYS A 11 -49.70 13.56 -34.69
CA LYS A 11 -49.40 14.92 -34.20
C LYS A 11 -48.73 15.00 -32.82
N SER A 12 -48.45 13.89 -32.14
CA SER A 12 -47.82 13.92 -30.81
C SER A 12 -46.30 13.75 -30.79
N ASN A 13 -45.67 13.25 -31.87
CA ASN A 13 -44.23 12.93 -31.84
C ASN A 13 -43.33 14.01 -32.44
N ARG A 14 -43.88 15.02 -33.11
CA ARG A 14 -43.08 16.15 -33.62
C ARG A 14 -42.89 17.26 -32.61
N SER A 15 -43.76 17.43 -31.61
CA SER A 15 -43.56 18.43 -30.55
C SER A 15 -42.52 18.00 -29.50
N MET A 16 -42.40 16.70 -29.20
CA MET A 16 -41.35 16.20 -28.29
C MET A 16 -39.96 16.22 -28.92
N ALA A 17 -39.83 15.95 -30.23
CA ALA A 17 -38.54 16.00 -30.92
C ALA A 17 -38.00 17.43 -31.01
N THR A 18 -38.86 18.44 -31.22
CA THR A 18 -38.44 19.85 -31.25
C THR A 18 -38.06 20.38 -29.87
N LEU A 19 -38.71 19.92 -28.79
CA LEU A 19 -38.30 20.25 -27.41
C LEU A 19 -36.96 19.59 -27.02
N ALA A 20 -36.70 18.36 -27.48
CA ALA A 20 -35.43 17.68 -27.23
C ALA A 20 -34.24 18.34 -27.98
N VAL A 21 -34.46 18.80 -29.23
CA VAL A 21 -33.41 19.52 -29.99
C VAL A 21 -33.14 20.91 -29.41
N LEU A 22 -34.16 21.60 -28.89
CA LEU A 22 -33.97 22.89 -28.21
C LEU A 22 -33.29 22.73 -26.84
N PHE A 23 -33.52 21.62 -26.12
CA PHE A 23 -32.82 21.33 -24.86
C PHE A 23 -31.34 21.00 -25.11
N VAL A 24 -31.03 20.23 -26.15
CA VAL A 24 -29.63 19.91 -26.52
C VAL A 24 -28.91 21.13 -27.12
N ALA A 25 -29.59 21.99 -27.88
CA ALA A 25 -28.99 23.24 -28.36
C ALA A 25 -28.78 24.27 -27.22
N SER A 26 -29.63 24.28 -26.19
CA SER A 26 -29.39 25.09 -24.97
C SER A 26 -28.23 24.57 -24.10
N LEU A 27 -27.88 23.29 -24.23
CA LEU A 27 -26.71 22.71 -23.55
C LEU A 27 -25.39 22.95 -24.30
N VAL A 28 -25.44 23.38 -25.57
CA VAL A 28 -24.25 23.67 -26.39
C VAL A 28 -23.98 25.18 -26.53
N SER A 29 -24.94 26.05 -26.15
CA SER A 29 -24.76 27.51 -26.18
C SER A 29 -25.02 28.22 -24.85
N ALA A 30 -25.27 27.48 -23.77
CA ALA A 30 -24.97 28.03 -22.45
C ALA A 30 -23.44 28.12 -22.33
N PRO A 31 -22.85 29.28 -22.01
CA PRO A 31 -21.50 29.27 -21.47
C PRO A 31 -21.59 28.32 -20.28
N SER A 32 -20.95 27.15 -20.40
CA SER A 32 -20.76 26.24 -19.29
C SER A 32 -20.34 27.13 -18.11
N PRO A 33 -21.10 27.20 -17.00
CA PRO A 33 -20.61 27.94 -15.85
C PRO A 33 -19.27 27.29 -15.55
N ALA A 34 -18.23 28.11 -15.61
CA ALA A 34 -16.85 27.71 -15.67
C ALA A 34 -16.54 26.52 -14.74
N LEU A 35 -16.50 25.31 -15.28
CA LEU A 35 -15.68 24.21 -14.74
C LEU A 35 -14.20 24.43 -15.11
N ALA A 36 -13.91 25.56 -15.75
CA ALA A 36 -12.64 26.27 -15.66
C ALA A 36 -12.70 27.37 -14.58
N ALA A 37 -13.32 27.11 -13.43
CA ALA A 37 -12.67 27.57 -12.22
C ALA A 37 -11.45 26.65 -12.10
N SER A 38 -10.32 27.07 -12.66
CA SER A 38 -9.06 26.72 -12.03
C SER A 38 -9.21 27.26 -10.61
N SER A 39 -9.75 26.45 -9.68
CA SER A 39 -9.58 26.79 -8.28
C SER A 39 -8.07 26.69 -8.11
N THR A 40 -7.42 27.84 -8.13
CA THR A 40 -6.13 28.04 -7.50
C THR A 40 -6.34 27.87 -5.99
N ASP A 41 -6.91 26.73 -5.60
CA ASP A 41 -6.97 26.28 -4.23
C ASP A 41 -5.50 26.12 -3.86
N LYS A 42 -5.06 26.97 -2.93
CA LYS A 42 -3.73 26.86 -2.35
C LYS A 42 -3.56 25.39 -1.89
N PRO A 43 -2.37 24.78 -2.02
CA PRO A 43 -2.12 23.40 -1.59
C PRO A 43 -2.62 23.09 -0.18
N ASP A 44 -2.55 24.09 0.70
CA ASP A 44 -3.08 24.05 2.06
C ASP A 44 -4.59 23.76 2.16
N ALA A 45 -5.37 24.17 1.17
CA ALA A 45 -6.80 23.93 1.12
C ALA A 45 -7.13 22.44 0.92
N VAL A 46 -6.27 21.68 0.22
CA VAL A 46 -6.45 20.22 0.05
C VAL A 46 -6.21 19.49 1.37
N ILE A 47 -5.14 19.86 2.09
CA ILE A 47 -4.85 19.32 3.42
C ILE A 47 -6.01 19.63 4.38
N GLN A 48 -6.43 20.90 4.46
CA GLN A 48 -7.55 21.30 5.32
C GLN A 48 -8.84 20.54 4.99
N ARG A 49 -9.13 20.34 3.70
CA ARG A 49 -10.32 19.60 3.25
C ARG A 49 -10.29 18.15 3.70
N ILE A 50 -9.16 17.45 3.53
CA ILE A 50 -9.00 16.07 4.02
C ILE A 50 -9.13 16.04 5.55
N SER A 51 -8.43 16.94 6.25
CA SER A 51 -8.42 17.00 7.71
C SER A 51 -9.81 17.26 8.31
N GLN A 52 -10.69 18.00 7.63
CA GLN A 52 -12.02 18.38 8.13
C GLN A 52 -13.14 17.42 7.72
N GLN A 53 -12.86 16.41 6.89
CA GLN A 53 -13.89 15.53 6.34
C GLN A 53 -14.46 14.54 7.37
N GLN A 54 -15.68 14.78 7.84
CA GLN A 54 -16.27 14.06 8.97
C GLN A 54 -16.82 12.66 8.61
N ASP A 55 -17.13 12.39 7.34
CA ASP A 55 -17.58 11.08 6.85
C ASP A 55 -16.46 10.03 6.78
N ILE A 56 -15.20 10.44 6.99
CA ILE A 56 -14.04 9.55 6.98
C ILE A 56 -13.46 9.45 8.40
N SER A 57 -13.16 8.21 8.82
CA SER A 57 -12.50 7.96 10.10
C SER A 57 -11.18 8.73 10.22
N PRO A 58 -10.72 9.08 11.42
CA PRO A 58 -9.42 9.74 11.62
C PRO A 58 -8.26 8.99 10.94
N GLN A 59 -8.25 7.66 10.99
CA GLN A 59 -7.23 6.82 10.35
C GLN A 59 -7.33 6.86 8.83
N GLY A 60 -8.55 6.90 8.27
CA GLY A 60 -8.76 7.05 6.83
C GLY A 60 -8.25 8.41 6.34
N ARG A 61 -8.56 9.49 7.06
CA ARG A 61 -8.03 10.83 6.77
C ARG A 61 -6.51 10.87 6.87
N ALA A 62 -5.93 10.30 7.92
CA ALA A 62 -4.48 10.19 8.09
C ALA A 62 -3.82 9.40 6.96
N TYR A 63 -4.42 8.29 6.50
CA TYR A 63 -3.97 7.56 5.32
C TYR A 63 -3.89 8.47 4.09
N TYR A 64 -4.95 9.22 3.78
CA TYR A 64 -4.96 10.12 2.62
C TYR A 64 -3.95 11.24 2.72
N LEU A 65 -3.76 11.81 3.92
CA LEU A 65 -2.75 12.83 4.15
C LEU A 65 -1.34 12.27 3.99
N LEU A 66 -1.07 11.04 4.45
CA LEU A 66 0.22 10.38 4.26
C LEU A 66 0.43 9.98 2.80
N GLU A 67 -0.62 9.58 2.08
CA GLU A 67 -0.55 9.31 0.64
C GLU A 67 -0.27 10.58 -0.15
N LEU A 68 -0.93 11.69 0.23
CA LEU A 68 -0.65 13.01 -0.32
C LEU A 68 0.80 13.42 -0.04
N ALA A 69 1.23 13.32 1.22
CA ALA A 69 2.60 13.60 1.64
C ALA A 69 3.61 12.79 0.83
N TYR A 70 3.33 11.50 0.63
CA TYR A 70 4.13 10.62 -0.18
C TYR A 70 4.18 11.09 -1.65
N ARG A 71 3.03 11.36 -2.27
CA ARG A 71 2.98 11.77 -3.69
C ARG A 71 3.62 13.14 -3.93
N VAL A 72 3.45 14.11 -3.03
CA VAL A 72 4.05 15.45 -3.18
C VAL A 72 5.56 15.43 -2.93
N THR A 73 6.01 14.55 -2.02
CA THR A 73 7.43 14.47 -1.64
C THR A 73 8.21 13.55 -2.58
N PHE A 74 7.60 12.51 -3.15
CA PHE A 74 8.29 11.46 -3.93
C PHE A 74 7.73 11.21 -5.34
N GLY A 75 6.52 11.69 -5.64
CA GLY A 75 5.88 11.48 -6.95
C GLY A 75 6.36 12.46 -8.02
N SER A 76 6.13 12.09 -9.29
CA SER A 76 6.42 12.92 -10.47
C SER A 76 5.24 13.80 -10.92
N GLY A 77 4.09 13.74 -10.22
CA GLY A 77 2.87 14.44 -10.61
C GLY A 77 2.87 15.92 -10.20
N GLY A 78 2.37 16.79 -11.08
CA GLY A 78 2.14 18.19 -10.76
C GLY A 78 0.98 18.39 -9.77
N LEU A 79 0.85 19.59 -9.20
CA LEU A 79 -0.27 19.96 -8.32
C LEU A 79 -1.63 19.67 -8.98
N THR A 80 -1.73 19.84 -10.29
CA THR A 80 -2.95 19.61 -11.06
C THR A 80 -3.35 18.14 -11.06
N ASP A 81 -2.41 17.19 -11.13
CA ASP A 81 -2.72 15.76 -11.02
C ASP A 81 -3.20 15.41 -9.62
N LEU A 82 -2.59 16.01 -8.59
CA LEU A 82 -3.00 15.84 -7.20
C LEU A 82 -4.38 16.46 -6.94
N GLN A 83 -4.60 17.69 -7.39
CA GLN A 83 -5.89 18.37 -7.31
C GLN A 83 -6.97 17.63 -8.11
N ASN A 84 -6.63 16.99 -9.23
CA ASN A 84 -7.58 16.18 -10.00
C ASN A 84 -7.86 14.84 -9.31
N LEU A 85 -6.84 14.19 -8.74
CA LEU A 85 -6.98 12.91 -8.03
C LEU A 85 -7.85 13.08 -6.79
N TYR A 86 -7.53 14.09 -5.97
CA TYR A 86 -8.24 14.38 -4.73
C TYR A 86 -9.52 15.17 -4.99
N GLY A 87 -9.54 16.11 -5.94
CA GLY A 87 -10.75 16.82 -6.36
C GLY A 87 -11.86 15.88 -6.86
N ARG A 88 -11.51 14.84 -7.64
CA ARG A 88 -12.47 13.78 -8.00
C ARG A 88 -12.85 12.89 -6.82
N ALA A 89 -11.94 12.65 -5.88
CA ALA A 89 -12.24 11.94 -4.64
C ALA A 89 -13.30 12.62 -3.78
N PHE A 90 -13.48 13.93 -3.93
CA PHE A 90 -14.46 14.71 -3.15
C PHE A 90 -15.78 14.96 -3.90
N VAL A 91 -15.80 14.92 -5.24
CA VAL A 91 -17.06 15.04 -6.02
C VAL A 91 -17.86 13.74 -5.99
N GLU A 92 -17.16 12.60 -5.99
CA GLU A 92 -17.78 11.27 -5.84
C GLU A 92 -17.02 10.47 -4.78
N PRO A 93 -17.27 10.73 -3.48
CA PRO A 93 -16.62 10.01 -2.38
C PRO A 93 -16.64 8.51 -2.63
N LYS A 94 -17.81 7.96 -3.02
CA LYS A 94 -18.00 6.53 -3.26
C LYS A 94 -17.09 5.93 -4.34
N LEU A 95 -16.65 6.70 -5.34
CA LEU A 95 -15.94 6.15 -6.52
C LEU A 95 -14.43 6.09 -6.31
N VAL A 96 -13.82 7.08 -5.63
CA VAL A 96 -12.43 7.00 -5.19
C VAL A 96 -12.29 6.13 -3.94
N LEU A 97 -13.23 6.23 -2.98
CA LEU A 97 -13.27 5.37 -1.79
C LEU A 97 -13.39 3.89 -2.20
N SER A 98 -14.15 3.50 -3.23
CA SER A 98 -14.23 2.08 -3.65
C SER A 98 -12.92 1.49 -4.22
N LYS A 99 -11.96 2.33 -4.64
CA LYS A 99 -10.64 1.92 -5.16
C LYS A 99 -9.54 2.06 -4.09
N SER A 100 -9.61 3.06 -3.22
CA SER A 100 -8.65 3.28 -2.14
C SER A 100 -9.03 2.58 -0.83
N GLU A 101 -10.30 2.27 -0.54
CA GLU A 101 -10.69 1.36 0.55
C GLU A 101 -10.17 -0.05 0.29
N ARG A 102 -10.08 -0.47 -0.98
CA ARG A 102 -9.31 -1.66 -1.38
C ARG A 102 -7.83 -1.55 -1.00
N GLY A 103 -7.28 -0.34 -0.96
CA GLY A 103 -5.94 -0.01 -0.47
C GLY A 103 -5.84 0.14 1.06
N ALA A 104 -6.94 0.49 1.74
CA ALA A 104 -7.02 0.58 3.20
C ALA A 104 -7.38 -0.75 3.88
N ASN A 105 -7.72 -1.78 3.10
CA ASN A 105 -7.77 -3.17 3.56
C ASN A 105 -6.37 -3.66 3.95
N ALA A 106 -6.28 -4.70 4.80
CA ALA A 106 -5.02 -5.21 5.33
C ALA A 106 -3.96 -5.50 4.24
N THR A 107 -4.40 -5.94 3.06
CA THR A 107 -3.54 -6.20 1.90
C THR A 107 -2.97 -4.94 1.22
N GLY A 108 -3.72 -3.84 1.19
CA GLY A 108 -3.26 -2.60 0.59
C GLY A 108 -2.31 -1.82 1.50
N LEU A 109 -2.59 -1.78 2.81
CA LEU A 109 -1.71 -1.14 3.79
C LEU A 109 -0.40 -1.91 3.93
N SER A 110 -0.44 -3.25 3.94
CA SER A 110 0.77 -4.09 3.95
C SER A 110 1.64 -3.88 2.72
N THR A 111 1.02 -3.82 1.53
CA THR A 111 1.71 -3.48 0.28
C THR A 111 2.36 -2.10 0.37
N TRP A 112 1.64 -1.10 0.88
CA TRP A 112 2.17 0.27 0.96
C TRP A 112 3.32 0.43 1.97
N VAL A 113 3.21 -0.19 3.14
CA VAL A 113 4.30 -0.23 4.14
C VAL A 113 5.55 -0.86 3.53
N LYS A 114 5.39 -1.94 2.76
CA LYS A 114 6.50 -2.58 2.05
C LYS A 114 7.08 -1.68 0.97
N ASP A 115 6.25 -1.06 0.13
CA ASP A 115 6.70 -0.14 -0.92
C ASP A 115 7.48 1.05 -0.34
N ILE A 116 7.02 1.61 0.77
CA ILE A 116 7.73 2.68 1.47
C ILE A 116 9.07 2.17 2.00
N SER A 117 9.12 1.00 2.61
CA SER A 117 10.40 0.44 3.07
C SER A 117 11.39 0.19 1.93
N ASP A 118 10.92 -0.46 0.86
CA ASP A 118 11.74 -0.81 -0.31
C ASP A 118 12.27 0.44 -1.04
N GLN A 119 11.47 1.50 -1.13
CA GLN A 119 11.91 2.76 -1.74
C GLN A 119 12.96 3.47 -0.91
N PHE A 120 12.92 3.31 0.42
CA PHE A 120 13.87 3.99 1.27
C PHE A 120 15.27 3.34 1.27
N GLY A 121 15.35 2.03 1.03
CA GLY A 121 16.63 1.32 0.84
C GLY A 121 17.24 1.48 -0.56
N SER A 122 16.41 1.79 -1.57
CA SER A 122 16.87 1.83 -2.96
C SER A 122 17.52 3.17 -3.33
N GLU A 123 18.73 3.12 -3.89
CA GLU A 123 19.34 4.25 -4.62
C GLU A 123 18.61 4.56 -5.94
N ARG A 124 17.66 3.71 -6.35
CA ARG A 124 16.85 3.92 -7.57
C ARG A 124 16.01 5.20 -7.52
N TYR A 125 15.82 5.77 -6.33
CA TYR A 125 15.27 7.11 -6.14
C TYR A 125 16.36 8.09 -5.68
N GLN A 126 17.41 8.28 -6.50
CA GLN A 126 18.14 9.54 -6.54
C GLN A 126 17.17 10.63 -7.03
N PHE A 127 16.43 11.17 -6.07
CA PHE A 127 15.41 12.22 -6.15
C PHE A 127 15.91 13.52 -6.78
N SER A 128 17.22 13.67 -7.01
CA SER A 128 17.82 14.94 -7.43
C SER A 128 17.70 15.27 -8.92
N GLU A 129 17.42 14.32 -9.83
CA GLU A 129 17.63 14.61 -11.27
C GLU A 129 16.47 14.33 -12.23
N ARG A 130 15.38 13.66 -11.82
CA ARG A 130 14.30 13.28 -12.77
C ARG A 130 13.04 14.12 -12.74
N ILE A 131 12.83 14.98 -11.75
CA ILE A 131 11.72 15.94 -11.82
C ILE A 131 12.23 17.15 -12.60
N LYS A 132 12.18 17.07 -13.93
CA LYS A 132 12.21 18.28 -14.76
C LYS A 132 11.01 19.10 -14.31
N ALA A 133 11.25 20.13 -13.52
CA ALA A 133 10.21 21.04 -13.07
C ALA A 133 9.55 21.62 -14.33
N GLU A 134 8.31 21.22 -14.58
CA GLU A 134 7.51 21.89 -15.59
C GLU A 134 7.35 23.36 -15.17
N PRO A 135 7.38 24.32 -16.11
CA PRO A 135 7.14 25.72 -15.80
C PRO A 135 5.81 25.88 -15.05
N GLY A 136 5.84 26.41 -13.83
CA GLY A 136 4.66 26.55 -12.97
C GLY A 136 4.45 25.44 -11.92
N SER A 137 5.37 24.48 -11.81
CA SER A 137 5.38 23.47 -10.73
C SER A 137 6.04 23.99 -9.44
N PHE A 138 5.70 23.39 -8.30
CA PHE A 138 6.32 23.71 -7.00
C PHE A 138 7.83 23.50 -7.02
N SER A 139 8.55 24.40 -6.36
CA SER A 139 9.93 24.17 -5.94
C SER A 139 10.03 22.89 -5.10
N VAL A 140 11.25 22.36 -4.98
CA VAL A 140 11.50 21.18 -4.15
C VAL A 140 11.18 21.49 -2.68
N GLU A 141 11.47 22.71 -2.25
CA GLU A 141 11.25 23.24 -0.91
C GLU A 141 9.76 23.35 -0.58
N GLU A 142 8.95 23.87 -1.50
CA GLU A 142 7.49 23.95 -1.31
C GLU A 142 6.85 22.57 -1.23
N ARG A 143 7.33 21.60 -2.04
CA ARG A 143 6.87 20.21 -1.95
C ARG A 143 7.21 19.56 -0.63
N LYS A 144 8.44 19.78 -0.13
CA LYS A 144 8.86 19.31 1.19
C LYS A 144 8.02 19.94 2.31
N ALA A 145 7.75 21.25 2.22
CA ALA A 145 6.93 21.95 3.20
C ALA A 145 5.48 21.41 3.21
N LEU A 146 4.91 21.17 2.02
CA LEU A 146 3.57 20.60 1.89
C LEU A 146 3.50 19.17 2.41
N GLY A 147 4.48 18.34 2.07
CA GLY A 147 4.58 16.97 2.55
C GLY A 147 4.77 16.89 4.06
N LEU A 148 5.58 17.79 4.62
CA LEU A 148 5.75 17.93 6.07
C LEU A 148 4.41 18.26 6.74
N LYS A 149 3.73 19.30 6.27
CA LYS A 149 2.43 19.71 6.83
C LYS A 149 1.38 18.61 6.76
N ALA A 150 1.26 17.92 5.63
CA ALA A 150 0.34 16.79 5.49
C ALA A 150 0.68 15.65 6.47
N THR A 151 1.97 15.39 6.69
CA THR A 151 2.42 14.38 7.67
C THR A 151 2.10 14.82 9.11
N GLU A 152 2.28 16.09 9.44
CA GLU A 152 1.95 16.64 10.77
C GLU A 152 0.45 16.54 11.07
N ASP A 153 -0.41 16.94 10.12
CA ASP A 153 -1.86 16.81 10.24
C ASP A 153 -2.28 15.34 10.37
N ALA A 154 -1.66 14.43 9.63
CA ALA A 154 -1.93 13.00 9.74
C ALA A 154 -1.60 12.47 11.14
N VAL A 155 -0.46 12.85 11.70
CA VAL A 155 -0.04 12.43 13.05
C VAL A 155 -0.93 13.03 14.13
N ALA A 156 -1.40 14.28 13.96
CA ALA A 156 -2.37 14.88 14.87
C ALA A 156 -3.66 14.05 14.90
N LEU A 157 -4.22 13.71 13.74
CA LEU A 157 -5.41 12.85 13.63
C LEU A 157 -5.20 11.47 14.25
N LEU A 158 -4.05 10.83 14.00
CA LEU A 158 -3.74 9.53 14.59
C LEU A 158 -3.58 9.60 16.10
N SER A 159 -3.03 10.69 16.63
CA SER A 159 -2.81 10.86 18.07
C SER A 159 -4.13 10.92 18.84
N GLU A 160 -5.15 11.51 18.25
CA GLU A 160 -6.51 11.60 18.82
C GLU A 160 -7.38 10.36 18.52
N ALA A 161 -6.99 9.55 17.54
CA ALA A 161 -7.74 8.38 17.13
C ALA A 161 -7.63 7.23 18.14
N PRO A 162 -8.71 6.44 18.32
CA PRO A 162 -8.66 5.22 19.13
C PRO A 162 -7.62 4.24 18.59
N GLU A 163 -7.08 3.42 19.49
CA GLU A 163 -6.11 2.38 19.12
C GLU A 163 -6.75 1.39 18.14
N ASN A 164 -5.98 1.05 17.09
CA ASN A 164 -6.38 0.16 16.02
C ASN A 164 -5.10 -0.41 15.37
N PRO A 165 -5.10 -1.68 14.92
CA PRO A 165 -3.98 -2.29 14.20
C PRO A 165 -3.35 -1.39 13.13
N LYS A 166 -4.14 -0.64 12.36
CA LYS A 166 -3.66 0.22 11.27
C LYS A 166 -2.84 1.42 11.75
N LYS A 167 -3.06 1.88 12.98
CA LYS A 167 -2.42 3.07 13.54
C LYS A 167 -0.91 2.91 13.63
N ILE A 168 -0.39 1.73 14.02
CA ILE A 168 1.05 1.48 14.10
C ILE A 168 1.73 1.57 12.73
N ALA A 169 1.11 1.00 11.70
CA ALA A 169 1.60 1.07 10.32
C ALA A 169 1.61 2.51 9.79
N LEU A 170 0.54 3.28 10.02
CA LEU A 170 0.48 4.69 9.62
C LEU A 170 1.49 5.56 10.39
N MET A 171 1.70 5.30 11.68
CA MET A 171 2.72 5.99 12.48
C MET A 171 4.14 5.69 11.97
N TYR A 172 4.41 4.43 11.59
CA TYR A 172 5.69 4.08 10.97
C TYR A 172 5.87 4.78 9.61
N ILE A 173 4.85 4.80 8.75
CA ILE A 173 4.87 5.55 7.49
C ILE A 173 5.17 7.04 7.75
N ALA A 174 4.48 7.66 8.70
CA ALA A 174 4.71 9.05 9.08
C ALA A 174 6.16 9.29 9.55
N ALA A 175 6.74 8.37 10.32
CA ALA A 175 8.13 8.45 10.73
C ALA A 175 9.09 8.51 9.53
N ARG A 176 8.83 7.68 8.51
CA ARG A 176 9.61 7.65 7.27
C ARG A 176 9.43 8.94 6.47
N MET A 177 8.20 9.46 6.36
CA MET A 177 7.95 10.75 5.71
C MET A 177 8.75 11.88 6.39
N PHE A 178 8.72 11.95 7.73
CA PHE A 178 9.46 12.93 8.51
C PHE A 178 10.98 12.84 8.31
N GLN A 179 11.55 11.62 8.27
CA GLN A 179 12.98 11.44 8.02
C GLN A 179 13.41 12.00 6.67
N ARG A 180 12.58 11.86 5.63
CA ARG A 180 12.90 12.35 4.27
C ARG A 180 12.87 13.86 4.14
N VAL A 181 11.97 14.52 4.86
CA VAL A 181 11.93 15.98 4.92
C VAL A 181 12.90 16.56 5.95
N GLY A 182 13.71 15.72 6.61
CA GLY A 182 14.73 16.14 7.58
C GLY A 182 14.21 16.44 8.98
N ASN A 183 12.94 16.14 9.28
CA ASN A 183 12.36 16.33 10.61
C ASN A 183 12.65 15.13 11.53
N VAL A 184 13.89 15.06 12.02
CA VAL A 184 14.38 13.95 12.85
C VAL A 184 13.60 13.84 14.17
N ALA A 185 13.21 14.96 14.77
CA ALA A 185 12.51 14.98 16.05
C ALA A 185 11.10 14.34 15.95
N SER A 186 10.31 14.73 14.94
CA SER A 186 8.98 14.16 14.73
C SER A 186 9.05 12.69 14.30
N ALA A 187 10.04 12.33 13.46
CA ALA A 187 10.29 10.94 13.13
C ALA A 187 10.54 10.08 14.36
N GLN A 188 11.39 10.55 15.28
CA GLN A 188 11.70 9.82 16.51
C GLN A 188 10.48 9.64 17.41
N LYS A 189 9.60 10.65 17.50
CA LYS A 189 8.33 10.54 18.25
C LYS A 189 7.44 9.42 17.68
N CYS A 190 7.30 9.35 16.36
CA CYS A 190 6.54 8.29 15.70
C CYS A 190 7.16 6.90 15.94
N LEU A 191 8.49 6.77 15.82
CA LEU A 191 9.19 5.50 16.10
C LEU A 191 9.09 5.08 17.57
N GLN A 192 9.11 6.03 18.51
CA GLN A 192 8.88 5.75 19.93
C GLN A 192 7.48 5.20 20.19
N TYR A 193 6.45 5.71 19.48
CA TYR A 193 5.11 5.13 19.54
C TYR A 193 5.10 3.69 19.00
N VAL A 194 5.71 3.45 17.84
CA VAL A 194 5.82 2.10 17.24
C VAL A 194 6.47 1.12 18.22
N GLU A 195 7.60 1.49 18.81
CA GLU A 195 8.31 0.66 19.77
C GLU A 195 7.52 0.43 21.07
N LYS A 196 6.79 1.45 21.55
CA LYS A 196 5.90 1.32 22.73
C LYS A 196 4.79 0.30 22.47
N VAL A 197 4.10 0.39 21.34
CA VAL A 197 3.01 -0.53 20.97
C VAL A 197 3.55 -1.94 20.75
N THR A 198 4.70 -2.06 20.07
CA THR A 198 5.37 -3.34 19.86
C THR A 198 5.70 -4.02 21.18
N LYS A 199 6.32 -3.32 22.12
CA LYS A 199 6.65 -3.86 23.46
C LYS A 199 5.40 -4.28 24.24
N ALA A 200 4.33 -3.48 24.19
CA ALA A 200 3.07 -3.84 24.82
C ALA A 200 2.55 -5.18 24.26
N CYS A 201 2.58 -5.34 22.93
CA CYS A 201 2.20 -6.59 22.27
C CYS A 201 3.13 -7.75 22.59
N GLU A 202 4.43 -7.53 22.69
CA GLU A 202 5.40 -8.57 23.06
C GLU A 202 5.16 -9.12 24.48
N THR A 203 4.75 -8.26 25.41
CA THR A 203 4.52 -8.64 26.82
C THR A 203 3.13 -9.22 27.11
N ASN A 204 2.12 -8.89 26.30
CA ASN A 204 0.74 -9.31 26.52
C ASN A 204 0.28 -10.31 25.45
N GLN A 205 -0.36 -11.40 25.86
CA GLN A 205 -0.91 -12.40 24.93
C GLN A 205 -2.35 -12.09 24.47
N ALA A 206 -3.03 -11.12 25.08
CA ALA A 206 -4.44 -10.82 24.80
C ALA A 206 -4.68 -9.91 23.58
N HIS A 207 -3.74 -9.83 22.65
CA HIS A 207 -3.89 -9.03 21.43
C HIS A 207 -4.65 -9.79 20.35
N SER A 208 -5.39 -9.05 19.52
CA SER A 208 -6.05 -9.62 18.35
C SER A 208 -5.04 -10.05 17.29
N GLU A 209 -5.41 -11.02 16.44
CA GLU A 209 -4.55 -11.47 15.33
C GLU A 209 -4.16 -10.31 14.41
N GLU A 210 -5.12 -9.44 14.07
CA GLU A 210 -4.88 -8.26 13.24
C GLU A 210 -3.83 -7.31 13.83
N GLU A 211 -3.81 -7.12 15.15
CA GLU A 211 -2.79 -6.29 15.83
C GLU A 211 -1.41 -6.94 15.73
N VAL A 212 -1.33 -8.24 15.98
CA VAL A 212 -0.09 -9.02 15.91
C VAL A 212 0.49 -8.97 14.49
N GLU A 213 -0.35 -9.17 13.47
CA GLU A 213 0.02 -9.08 12.06
C GLU A 213 0.53 -7.68 11.68
N ALA A 214 -0.17 -6.63 12.09
CA ALA A 214 0.22 -5.25 11.79
C ALA A 214 1.59 -4.90 12.42
N ILE A 215 1.84 -5.36 13.65
CA ILE A 215 3.13 -5.14 14.33
C ILE A 215 4.24 -5.96 13.66
N ALA A 216 3.99 -7.23 13.33
CA ALA A 216 4.95 -8.08 12.64
C ALA A 216 5.31 -7.53 11.25
N LEU A 217 4.34 -6.95 10.54
CA LEU A 217 4.55 -6.25 9.28
C LEU A 217 5.49 -5.04 9.46
N VAL A 218 5.22 -4.17 10.45
CA VAL A 218 6.04 -2.99 10.71
C VAL A 218 7.47 -3.37 11.10
N LEU A 219 7.64 -4.38 11.97
CA LEU A 219 8.96 -4.90 12.33
C LEU A 219 9.73 -5.43 11.11
N ASN A 220 9.05 -6.14 10.21
CA ASN A 220 9.64 -6.62 8.96
C ASN A 220 10.06 -5.49 8.02
N ALA A 221 9.28 -4.41 7.96
CA ALA A 221 9.60 -3.21 7.19
C ALA A 221 10.79 -2.46 7.80
N MET A 222 10.82 -2.30 9.12
CA MET A 222 11.98 -1.73 9.82
C MET A 222 13.26 -2.55 9.60
N ALA A 223 13.17 -3.88 9.53
CA ALA A 223 14.31 -4.72 9.20
C ALA A 223 14.79 -4.51 7.75
N ASN A 224 13.85 -4.39 6.80
CA ASN A 224 14.14 -4.14 5.40
C ASN A 224 14.72 -2.75 5.13
N ASP A 225 14.39 -1.76 5.97
CA ASP A 225 15.00 -0.43 5.94
C ASP A 225 16.51 -0.46 6.26
N ILE A 226 16.94 -1.44 7.06
CA ILE A 226 18.35 -1.61 7.45
C ILE A 226 19.07 -2.46 6.40
N ILE A 227 18.52 -3.64 6.07
CA ILE A 227 19.07 -4.53 5.04
C ILE A 227 17.98 -4.90 4.06
N GLN A 228 18.05 -4.30 2.87
CA GLN A 228 17.07 -4.52 1.82
C GLN A 228 17.28 -5.89 1.16
N VAL A 229 16.29 -6.78 1.32
CA VAL A 229 16.27 -8.09 0.68
C VAL A 229 14.92 -8.30 0.01
N VAL A 230 14.95 -8.55 -1.31
CA VAL A 230 13.77 -8.95 -2.06
C VAL A 230 13.58 -10.45 -1.93
N ILE A 231 12.54 -10.87 -1.23
CA ILE A 231 12.17 -12.29 -1.12
C ILE A 231 11.36 -12.68 -2.36
N PRO A 232 11.83 -13.64 -3.17
CA PRO A 232 11.14 -14.04 -4.39
C PRO A 232 9.84 -14.82 -4.10
N PHE A 233 8.89 -14.67 -5.03
CA PHE A 233 7.59 -15.34 -5.06
C PHE A 233 7.55 -16.54 -6.01
N TYR A 234 8.69 -16.97 -6.52
CA TYR A 234 8.85 -18.14 -7.39
C TYR A 234 10.26 -18.69 -7.16
N ASN A 235 10.49 -19.93 -7.58
CA ASN A 235 11.80 -20.55 -7.48
C ASN A 235 12.74 -19.89 -8.50
N PRO A 236 13.88 -19.32 -8.08
CA PRO A 236 14.85 -18.71 -9.00
C PRO A 236 15.35 -19.69 -10.08
N ALA A 237 15.40 -20.99 -9.79
CA ALA A 237 15.81 -22.02 -10.74
C ALA A 237 14.82 -22.18 -11.91
N ASP A 238 13.58 -21.72 -11.76
CA ASP A 238 12.55 -21.83 -12.80
C ASP A 238 12.52 -20.59 -13.72
N MET A 239 13.32 -19.55 -13.44
CA MET A 239 13.30 -18.25 -14.13
C MET A 239 14.72 -17.75 -14.40
N ASP A 240 15.33 -18.22 -15.51
CA ASP A 240 16.70 -17.85 -15.93
C ASP A 240 16.94 -16.33 -15.99
N GLU A 241 15.95 -15.54 -16.44
CA GLU A 241 16.06 -14.09 -16.55
C GLU A 241 15.94 -13.35 -15.21
N TRP A 242 15.13 -13.84 -14.28
CA TRP A 242 14.88 -13.14 -13.00
C TRP A 242 15.97 -13.41 -11.97
N ALA A 243 16.63 -14.57 -12.03
CA ALA A 243 17.81 -14.87 -11.23
C ALA A 243 18.94 -13.84 -11.45
N GLN A 244 19.08 -13.34 -12.69
CA GLN A 244 20.06 -12.30 -13.07
C GLN A 244 19.60 -10.87 -12.76
N ALA A 245 18.29 -10.63 -12.69
CA ALA A 245 17.71 -9.29 -12.47
C ALA A 245 17.56 -8.89 -10.99
N GLN A 246 17.85 -9.77 -10.04
CA GLN A 246 17.71 -9.44 -8.62
C GLN A 246 18.74 -8.39 -8.19
N PRO A 247 18.30 -7.31 -7.51
CA PRO A 247 19.24 -6.33 -7.00
C PRO A 247 20.20 -7.02 -6.02
N HIS A 248 21.50 -6.85 -6.25
CA HIS A 248 22.51 -7.28 -5.29
C HIS A 248 22.23 -6.64 -3.94
N VAL A 249 22.24 -7.44 -2.87
CA VAL A 249 22.15 -6.93 -1.51
C VAL A 249 23.36 -6.02 -1.29
N LYS A 250 23.11 -4.78 -0.89
CA LYS A 250 24.19 -3.82 -0.60
C LYS A 250 25.07 -4.37 0.53
N PRO A 251 26.39 -4.09 0.53
CA PRO A 251 27.23 -4.41 1.67
C PRO A 251 26.66 -3.81 2.96
N PHE A 252 26.68 -4.58 4.04
CA PHE A 252 26.20 -4.19 5.36
C PHE A 252 27.21 -4.63 6.43
N SER A 253 27.22 -3.92 7.55
CA SER A 253 28.03 -4.21 8.73
C SER A 253 27.41 -5.32 9.59
N ALA A 254 28.22 -5.89 10.49
CA ALA A 254 27.73 -6.85 11.48
C ALA A 254 26.67 -6.23 12.41
N GLU A 255 26.81 -4.96 12.77
CA GLU A 255 25.83 -4.25 13.61
C GLU A 255 24.48 -4.07 12.91
N GLU A 256 24.49 -3.72 11.62
CA GLU A 256 23.27 -3.65 10.80
C GLU A 256 22.59 -5.01 10.69
N PHE A 257 23.38 -6.09 10.51
CA PHE A 257 22.86 -7.45 10.48
C PHE A 257 22.16 -7.82 11.79
N GLU A 258 22.80 -7.62 12.94
CA GLU A 258 22.22 -7.92 14.25
C GLU A 258 20.94 -7.13 14.50
N LYS A 259 20.93 -5.84 14.17
CA LYS A 259 19.73 -4.99 14.32
C LYS A 259 18.57 -5.47 13.43
N ALA A 260 18.83 -5.72 12.15
CA ALA A 260 17.81 -6.19 11.21
C ALA A 260 17.30 -7.59 11.60
N GLN A 261 18.21 -8.49 11.98
CA GLN A 261 17.89 -9.84 12.43
C GLN A 261 17.02 -9.81 13.69
N ASN A 262 17.36 -8.98 14.68
CA ASN A 262 16.57 -8.84 15.89
C ASN A 262 15.12 -8.44 15.57
N LEU A 263 14.92 -7.47 14.66
CA LEU A 263 13.58 -7.06 14.21
C LEU A 263 12.83 -8.20 13.50
N LYS A 264 13.49 -8.95 12.61
CA LYS A 264 12.90 -10.12 11.95
C LYS A 264 12.47 -11.19 12.96
N LEU A 265 13.33 -11.49 13.94
CA LEU A 265 13.06 -12.49 14.97
C LEU A 265 11.92 -12.06 15.90
N ARG A 266 11.85 -10.78 16.27
CA ARG A 266 10.70 -10.22 17.00
C ARG A 266 9.39 -10.41 16.23
N ALA A 267 9.38 -10.13 14.92
CA ALA A 267 8.20 -10.33 14.08
C ALA A 267 7.77 -11.80 14.02
N VAL A 268 8.73 -12.73 13.85
CA VAL A 268 8.46 -14.17 13.84
C VAL A 268 7.93 -14.65 15.20
N ALA A 269 8.52 -14.21 16.30
CA ALA A 269 8.09 -14.58 17.65
C ALA A 269 6.66 -14.11 17.98
N LEU A 270 6.23 -12.98 17.42
CA LEU A 270 4.84 -12.52 17.51
C LEU A 270 3.89 -13.45 16.75
N LEU A 271 4.23 -13.81 15.52
CA LEU A 271 3.41 -14.69 14.68
C LEU A 271 3.43 -16.16 15.13
N ASP A 272 4.44 -16.58 15.90
CA ASP A 272 4.50 -17.91 16.50
C ASP A 272 3.42 -18.19 17.55
N ARG A 273 2.68 -17.16 17.96
CA ARG A 273 1.49 -17.29 18.82
C ARG A 273 0.30 -17.92 18.08
N PHE A 274 0.30 -17.85 16.75
CA PHE A 274 -0.79 -18.42 15.95
C PHE A 274 -0.67 -19.95 15.83
N PRO A 275 -1.78 -20.65 15.54
CA PRO A 275 -1.76 -22.08 15.25
C PRO A 275 -0.78 -22.46 14.13
N SER A 276 -0.32 -23.71 14.12
CA SER A 276 0.70 -24.17 13.15
C SER A 276 0.21 -24.18 11.71
N ASP A 277 -1.09 -24.15 11.46
CA ASP A 277 -1.73 -24.06 10.14
C ASP A 277 -2.00 -22.62 9.68
N ASN A 278 -1.73 -21.62 10.52
CA ASN A 278 -1.84 -20.21 10.15
C ASN A 278 -0.85 -19.85 9.04
N GLN A 279 -1.34 -19.15 8.01
CA GLN A 279 -0.57 -18.84 6.81
C GLN A 279 0.52 -17.80 7.06
N ASP A 280 0.25 -16.78 7.87
CA ASP A 280 1.19 -15.70 8.18
C ASP A 280 2.36 -16.20 9.02
N ARG A 281 2.09 -17.10 9.98
CA ARG A 281 3.13 -17.80 10.75
C ARG A 281 4.07 -18.57 9.84
N ARG A 282 3.54 -19.43 8.96
CA ARG A 282 4.33 -20.21 7.99
C ARG A 282 5.11 -19.32 7.05
N MET A 283 4.47 -18.27 6.53
CA MET A 283 5.09 -17.30 5.64
C MET A 283 6.24 -16.56 6.33
N ALA A 284 6.12 -16.23 7.62
CA ALA A 284 7.19 -15.56 8.37
C ALA A 284 8.45 -16.42 8.48
N HIS A 285 8.31 -17.70 8.82
CA HIS A 285 9.44 -18.64 8.87
C HIS A 285 10.05 -18.89 7.49
N ARG A 286 9.24 -19.09 6.45
CA ARG A 286 9.71 -19.16 5.06
C ARG A 286 10.53 -17.92 4.68
N ASN A 287 9.99 -16.73 4.93
CA ASN A 287 10.64 -15.48 4.58
C ASN A 287 11.95 -15.30 5.35
N LEU A 288 12.04 -15.79 6.59
CA LEU A 288 13.28 -15.79 7.37
C LEU A 288 14.35 -16.71 6.75
N VAL A 289 13.99 -17.92 6.29
CA VAL A 289 14.89 -18.82 5.56
C VAL A 289 15.46 -18.14 4.32
N LEU A 290 14.57 -17.57 3.50
CA LEU A 290 14.97 -16.90 2.25
C LEU A 290 15.79 -15.64 2.52
N TRP A 291 15.51 -14.92 3.61
CA TRP A 291 16.30 -13.77 4.04
C TRP A 291 17.74 -14.18 4.39
N TYR A 292 17.93 -15.19 5.24
CA TYR A 292 19.27 -15.69 5.57
C TYR A 292 20.01 -16.24 4.34
N THR A 293 19.30 -16.94 3.45
CA THR A 293 19.89 -17.45 2.20
C THR A 293 20.41 -16.31 1.33
N ARG A 294 19.64 -15.22 1.21
CA ARG A 294 20.03 -14.02 0.45
C ARG A 294 21.18 -13.24 1.06
N LEU A 295 21.38 -13.35 2.36
CA LEU A 295 22.48 -12.71 3.10
C LEU A 295 23.72 -13.61 3.25
N ASP A 296 23.76 -14.75 2.55
CA ASP A 296 24.84 -15.74 2.62
C ASP A 296 25.11 -16.20 4.07
N LYS A 297 24.02 -16.54 4.79
CA LYS A 297 24.03 -17.07 6.16
C LYS A 297 23.51 -18.52 6.21
N PRO A 298 24.21 -19.50 5.59
CA PRO A 298 23.69 -20.86 5.41
C PRO A 298 23.32 -21.54 6.74
N SER A 299 24.16 -21.43 7.77
CA SER A 299 23.90 -22.05 9.08
C SER A 299 22.65 -21.52 9.79
N LEU A 300 22.27 -20.27 9.53
CA LEU A 300 21.04 -19.67 10.06
C LEU A 300 19.83 -20.02 9.19
N ALA A 301 20.01 -20.07 7.87
CA ALA A 301 18.99 -20.52 6.93
C ALA A 301 18.57 -21.96 7.24
N ASP A 302 19.52 -22.87 7.47
CA ASP A 302 19.26 -24.28 7.79
C ASP A 302 18.47 -24.43 9.10
N LYS A 303 18.81 -23.65 10.13
CA LYS A 303 18.05 -23.65 11.40
C LYS A 303 16.62 -23.16 11.23
N ALA A 304 16.42 -22.05 10.52
CA ALA A 304 15.09 -21.53 10.25
C ALA A 304 14.26 -22.50 9.38
N LYS A 305 14.92 -23.25 8.50
CA LYS A 305 14.30 -24.21 7.59
C LYS A 305 13.73 -25.41 8.33
N LEU A 306 14.43 -25.91 9.35
CA LEU A 306 13.92 -26.96 10.23
C LEU A 306 12.60 -26.56 10.89
N VAL A 307 12.52 -25.34 11.42
CA VAL A 307 11.29 -24.82 12.05
C VAL A 307 10.17 -24.68 11.01
N PHE A 308 10.46 -24.15 9.83
CA PHE A 308 9.49 -24.05 8.75
C PHE A 308 8.94 -25.43 8.32
N PHE A 309 9.81 -26.42 8.15
CA PHE A 309 9.41 -27.77 7.76
C PHE A 309 8.59 -28.48 8.83
N GLU A 310 8.90 -28.26 10.12
CA GLU A 310 8.07 -28.74 11.21
C GLU A 310 6.65 -28.15 11.16
N LEU A 311 6.51 -26.84 10.88
CA LEU A 311 5.21 -26.17 10.78
C LEU A 311 4.37 -26.66 9.58
N VAL A 312 5.04 -27.00 8.47
CA VAL A 312 4.37 -27.51 7.27
C VAL A 312 4.12 -29.02 7.35
N GLY A 313 4.93 -29.75 8.13
CA GLY A 313 4.89 -31.21 8.24
C GLY A 313 5.55 -31.93 7.05
N ALA A 314 6.52 -31.29 6.37
CA ALA A 314 7.22 -31.84 5.22
C ALA A 314 8.62 -31.22 5.05
N GLU A 315 9.60 -32.06 4.70
CA GLU A 315 10.99 -31.67 4.43
C GLU A 315 11.23 -31.60 2.91
N ASP A 316 10.75 -30.53 2.27
CA ASP A 316 10.93 -30.31 0.83
C ASP A 316 11.23 -28.83 0.55
N ASP A 317 12.42 -28.55 0.00
CA ASP A 317 12.88 -27.21 -0.37
C ASP A 317 11.96 -26.52 -1.37
N SER A 318 11.21 -27.28 -2.17
CA SER A 318 10.22 -26.73 -3.09
C SER A 318 9.10 -25.98 -2.38
N LEU A 319 8.86 -26.27 -1.09
CA LEU A 319 7.88 -25.59 -0.23
C LEU A 319 8.33 -24.17 0.17
N LEU A 320 9.61 -23.84 -0.01
CA LEU A 320 10.07 -22.46 0.13
C LEU A 320 9.57 -21.57 -1.01
N TYR A 321 8.92 -22.10 -2.03
CA TYR A 321 8.41 -21.33 -3.15
C TYR A 321 6.94 -21.65 -3.41
N PRO A 322 6.14 -20.66 -3.84
CA PRO A 322 4.73 -20.89 -4.16
C PRO A 322 4.61 -21.90 -5.30
N GLN A 323 3.72 -22.88 -5.16
CA GLN A 323 3.42 -23.83 -6.21
C GLN A 323 2.19 -23.35 -7.01
N SER A 324 2.19 -23.59 -8.32
CA SER A 324 0.99 -23.35 -9.13
C SER A 324 -0.07 -24.41 -8.80
N ALA A 325 -1.26 -23.98 -8.38
CA ALA A 325 -2.40 -24.86 -8.11
C ALA A 325 -3.44 -24.89 -9.23
N GLY A 326 -3.04 -24.49 -10.46
CA GLY A 326 -3.96 -24.32 -11.58
C GLY A 326 -4.64 -22.94 -11.61
N CYS A 327 -5.04 -22.52 -12.81
CA CYS A 327 -5.75 -21.27 -13.11
C CYS A 327 -5.13 -19.98 -12.53
N GLY A 328 -3.81 -19.95 -12.35
CA GLY A 328 -3.10 -18.78 -11.82
C GLY A 328 -3.19 -18.61 -10.29
N HIS A 329 -3.84 -19.53 -9.58
CA HIS A 329 -3.83 -19.53 -8.12
C HIS A 329 -2.52 -20.14 -7.62
N LEU A 330 -1.78 -19.36 -6.84
CA LEU A 330 -0.60 -19.85 -6.13
C LEU A 330 -1.03 -20.49 -4.82
N VAL A 331 -0.65 -21.75 -4.60
CA VAL A 331 -0.83 -22.42 -3.31
C VAL A 331 0.56 -22.72 -2.75
N TRP A 332 0.76 -22.30 -1.52
CA TRP A 332 2.09 -22.19 -0.96
C TRP A 332 2.51 -23.41 -0.14
N TRP A 333 1.59 -24.35 0.14
CA TRP A 333 1.81 -25.37 1.17
C TRP A 333 1.16 -26.73 0.88
N GLN A 334 0.81 -27.03 -0.38
CA GLN A 334 0.25 -28.34 -0.69
C GLN A 334 1.37 -29.38 -0.79
N VAL A 335 1.45 -30.26 0.22
CA VAL A 335 2.36 -31.42 0.27
C VAL A 335 2.12 -32.38 -0.90
N LYS A 336 0.95 -32.31 -1.56
CA LYS A 336 0.66 -33.03 -2.82
C LYS A 336 0.66 -32.08 -4.00
N LYS A 337 1.53 -32.32 -4.99
CA LYS A 337 1.38 -31.74 -6.34
C LYS A 337 -0.02 -32.08 -6.86
N LEU A 338 -0.89 -31.09 -6.97
CA LEU A 338 -2.16 -31.25 -7.68
C LEU A 338 -1.86 -31.33 -9.18
N THR A 339 -1.83 -32.53 -9.74
CA THR A 339 -1.99 -32.70 -11.19
C THR A 339 -3.45 -32.41 -11.56
N LEU A 340 -3.81 -31.14 -11.72
CA LEU A 340 -5.08 -30.77 -12.32
C LEU A 340 -4.97 -30.96 -13.84
N ARG A 341 -5.36 -32.15 -14.32
CA ARG A 341 -5.74 -32.34 -15.73
C ARG A 341 -7.11 -31.71 -15.95
N GLY A 342 -7.18 -30.38 -16.01
CA GLY A 342 -8.43 -29.68 -16.24
C GLY A 342 -8.18 -28.32 -16.88
N ALA A 343 -8.72 -28.13 -18.08
CA ALA A 343 -8.73 -26.84 -18.75
C ALA A 343 -9.47 -25.82 -17.87
N CYS A 344 -8.76 -24.82 -17.40
CA CYS A 344 -9.35 -23.64 -16.80
C CYS A 344 -10.21 -22.95 -17.87
N GLY A 345 -11.53 -23.05 -17.76
CA GLY A 345 -12.45 -22.23 -18.54
C GLY A 345 -12.31 -20.78 -18.10
N MET A 346 -12.14 -19.86 -19.06
CA MET A 346 -12.33 -18.43 -18.79
C MET A 346 -13.80 -18.22 -18.43
N GLY A 347 -14.06 -18.00 -17.15
CA GLY A 347 -15.36 -17.58 -16.62
C GLY A 347 -15.40 -16.06 -16.48
#